data_AF-A0A7X3R4P2-F1
#
_entry.id   AF-A0A7X3R4P2-F1
#
_cell.length_a   1.000
_cell.length_b   1.000
_cell.length_c   1.000
_cell.angle_alpha   90.00
_cell.angle_beta   90.00
_cell.angle_gamma   90.00
#
_symmetry.space_group_name_H-M   'P 1'
#
loop_
_entity.id
_entity.type
_entity.pdbx_description
1 polymer ?
#
loop_
_entity_poly.entity_id
_entity_poly.type
_entity_poly.pdbx_seq_one_letter_code
_entity_poly.pdbx_strand_id
1 'polypeptide(L)'
;PLRDGADLAIARAVAPLPVLLEYLAPLTAPGGTIAAVKGSRGESELTEAEAAIEALNCEHTATEAMRAEVGGRMRVLLLRKTGPTPPRYPRRPGIPRKRPIA
;
A
#
# COMPACT_ATOMS: atom_id res chain seq x y z
N PRO A 1 10.70 16.46 -1.06
CA PRO A 1 11.71 16.02 -0.07
C PRO A 1 11.46 14.65 0.59
N LEU A 2 10.31 13.98 0.36
CA LEU A 2 9.99 12.69 1.00
C LEU A 2 9.93 11.50 0.03
N ARG A 3 10.51 11.61 -1.18
CA ARG A 3 10.53 10.49 -2.11
C ARG A 3 11.47 9.42 -1.58
N ASP A 4 10.97 8.20 -1.43
CA ASP A 4 11.73 7.03 -1.00
C ASP A 4 12.48 7.26 0.33
N GLY A 5 11.87 7.96 1.29
CA GLY A 5 12.56 8.47 2.47
C GLY A 5 12.04 8.00 3.83
N ALA A 6 10.83 7.45 3.92
CA ALA A 6 10.24 7.04 5.18
C ALA A 6 10.43 5.53 5.45
N ASP A 7 10.85 5.17 6.66
CA ASP A 7 10.95 3.76 7.06
C ASP A 7 9.58 3.09 7.25
N LEU A 8 8.54 3.88 7.51
CA LEU A 8 7.18 3.41 7.69
C LEU A 8 6.17 4.40 7.08
N ALA A 9 5.30 3.90 6.21
CA ALA A 9 4.16 4.64 5.68
C ALA A 9 2.86 3.92 6.04
N ILE A 10 1.93 4.66 6.65
CA ILE A 10 0.66 4.10 7.16
C ILE A 10 -0.52 4.83 6.50
N ALA A 11 -1.57 4.10 6.15
CA ALA A 11 -2.84 4.72 5.79
C ALA A 11 -4.06 3.90 6.21
N ARG A 12 -5.14 4.62 6.51
CA ARG A 12 -6.46 4.06 6.88
C ARG A 12 -7.56 4.86 6.18
N ALA A 13 -8.55 4.15 5.61
CA ALA A 13 -9.75 4.73 5.00
C ALA A 13 -9.50 5.76 3.86
N VAL A 14 -8.48 5.54 3.02
CA VAL A 14 -8.08 6.47 1.94
C VAL A 14 -8.54 6.02 0.54
N ALA A 15 -8.25 4.76 0.18
CA ALA A 15 -8.52 4.21 -1.15
C ALA A 15 -8.41 2.66 -1.16
N PRO A 16 -8.86 1.99 -2.23
CA PRO A 16 -8.54 0.58 -2.49
C PRO A 16 -7.02 0.33 -2.57
N LEU A 17 -6.58 -0.89 -2.29
CA LEU A 17 -5.15 -1.20 -2.12
C LEU A 17 -4.27 -0.86 -3.34
N PRO A 18 -4.65 -1.15 -4.60
CA PRO A 18 -3.81 -0.83 -5.75
C PRO A 18 -3.54 0.67 -5.87
N VAL A 19 -4.56 1.49 -5.58
CA VAL A 19 -4.46 2.95 -5.56
C VAL A 19 -3.61 3.43 -4.39
N LEU A 20 -3.81 2.81 -3.22
CA LEU A 20 -3.15 3.18 -1.99
C LEU A 20 -1.63 2.93 -2.06
N LEU A 21 -1.22 1.82 -2.67
CA LEU A 21 0.20 1.50 -2.88
C LEU A 21 0.89 2.57 -3.72
N GLU A 22 0.24 3.09 -4.76
CA GLU A 22 0.82 4.16 -5.58
C GLU A 22 0.99 5.48 -4.80
N TYR A 23 0.23 5.68 -3.72
CA TYR A 23 0.44 6.83 -2.83
C TYR A 23 1.54 6.58 -1.80
N LEU A 24 1.64 5.37 -1.25
CA LEU A 24 2.52 5.07 -0.12
C LEU A 24 3.92 4.61 -0.56
N ALA A 25 4.03 3.81 -1.63
CA ALA A 25 5.32 3.31 -2.10
C ALA A 25 6.30 4.45 -2.42
N PRO A 26 5.93 5.54 -3.13
CA PRO A 26 6.85 6.65 -3.39
C PRO A 26 7.31 7.40 -2.15
N LEU A 27 6.65 7.24 -1.01
CA LEU A 27 7.04 7.87 0.26
C LEU A 27 7.95 6.95 1.10
N THR A 28 7.86 5.64 0.87
CA THR A 28 8.53 4.62 1.69
C THR A 28 9.94 4.34 1.15
N ALA A 29 10.96 4.26 2.00
CA ALA A 29 12.31 3.92 1.59
C ALA A 29 12.41 2.46 1.10
N PRO A 30 13.33 2.10 0.17
CA PRO A 30 13.68 0.71 -0.07
C PRO A 30 14.29 0.17 1.23
N GLY A 31 13.60 -0.72 1.93
CA GLY A 31 13.90 -0.87 3.37
C GLY A 31 12.67 -0.83 4.25
N GLY A 32 11.73 0.03 3.87
CA GLY A 32 10.62 0.42 4.70
C GLY A 32 9.40 -0.46 4.54
N THR A 33 8.49 -0.26 5.48
CA THR A 33 7.22 -0.95 5.59
C THR A 33 6.08 -0.04 5.18
N ILE A 34 5.12 -0.61 4.46
CA ILE A 34 3.82 -0.02 4.19
C ILE A 34 2.79 -0.77 5.05
N ALA A 35 2.06 -0.05 5.90
CA ALA A 35 0.98 -0.60 6.70
C ALA A 35 -0.36 -0.04 6.23
N ALA A 36 -1.12 -0.86 5.50
CA ALA A 36 -2.43 -0.50 4.97
C ALA A 36 -3.55 -1.09 5.83
N VAL A 37 -4.31 -0.23 6.51
CA VAL A 37 -5.47 -0.66 7.30
C VAL A 37 -6.67 -0.87 6.40
N LYS A 38 -7.14 -2.12 6.32
CA LYS A 38 -8.25 -2.57 5.48
C LYS A 38 -9.35 -3.21 6.30
N GLY A 39 -10.56 -3.21 5.74
CA GLY A 39 -11.70 -3.90 6.34
C GLY A 39 -11.72 -5.40 6.03
N SER A 40 -12.93 -5.98 6.04
CA SER A 40 -13.16 -7.40 5.77
C SER A 40 -12.66 -7.86 4.39
N ARG A 41 -12.58 -6.96 3.41
CA ARG A 41 -12.14 -7.22 2.03
C ARG A 41 -10.62 -7.21 1.82
N GLY A 42 -9.81 -7.11 2.86
CA GLY A 42 -8.35 -6.95 2.71
C GLY A 42 -7.68 -8.03 1.86
N GLU A 43 -8.08 -9.31 1.97
CA GLU A 43 -7.53 -10.39 1.12
C GLU A 43 -7.89 -10.19 -0.36
N SER A 44 -9.16 -9.90 -0.67
CA SER A 44 -9.56 -9.65 -2.07
C SER A 44 -8.83 -8.45 -2.66
N GLU A 45 -8.57 -7.43 -1.83
CA GLU A 45 -7.82 -6.25 -2.27
C GLU A 45 -6.32 -6.56 -2.50
N LEU A 46 -5.74 -7.58 -1.85
CA LEU A 46 -4.38 -8.05 -2.15
C LEU A 46 -4.30 -8.64 -3.55
N THR A 47 -5.25 -9.52 -3.90
CA THR A 47 -5.33 -10.10 -5.26
C THR A 47 -5.54 -9.01 -6.31
N GLU A 48 -6.44 -8.06 -6.06
CA GLU A 48 -6.66 -6.91 -6.96
C GLU A 48 -5.40 -6.03 -7.11
N ALA A 49 -4.45 -6.09 -6.16
CA ALA A 49 -3.27 -5.25 -6.11
C ALA A 49 -1.98 -5.92 -6.59
N GLU A 50 -2.00 -7.17 -7.05
CA GLU A 50 -0.80 -7.91 -7.48
C GLU A 50 0.05 -7.12 -8.49
N ALA A 51 -0.57 -6.58 -9.54
CA ALA A 51 0.11 -5.74 -10.53
C ALA A 51 0.68 -4.44 -9.93
N ALA A 52 0.00 -3.85 -8.94
CA ALA A 52 0.49 -2.66 -8.25
C ALA A 52 1.68 -2.98 -7.34
N ILE A 53 1.62 -4.12 -6.63
CA ILE A 53 2.68 -4.63 -5.75
C ILE A 53 3.97 -4.82 -6.57
N GLU A 54 3.87 -5.52 -7.72
CA GLU A 54 5.00 -5.72 -8.62
C GLU A 54 5.51 -4.38 -9.21
N ALA A 55 4.62 -3.58 -9.80
CA ALA A 55 5.01 -2.34 -10.47
C ALA A 55 5.65 -1.29 -9.55
N LEU A 56 5.43 -1.40 -8.24
CA LEU A 56 5.92 -0.46 -7.23
C LEU A 56 7.05 -1.05 -6.38
N ASN A 57 7.60 -2.20 -6.75
CA ASN A 57 8.65 -2.90 -6.00
C ASN A 57 8.25 -3.10 -4.53
N CYS A 58 7.07 -3.66 -4.31
CA CYS A 58 6.56 -4.02 -3.01
C CYS A 58 6.39 -5.54 -2.92
N GLU A 59 6.29 -6.03 -1.69
CA GLU A 59 6.06 -7.44 -1.39
C GLU A 59 5.12 -7.51 -0.19
N HIS A 60 4.05 -8.29 -0.26
CA HIS A 60 3.19 -8.54 0.90
C HIS A 60 3.89 -9.50 1.86
N THR A 61 4.05 -9.08 3.12
CA THR A 61 4.80 -9.86 4.12
C THR A 61 3.93 -10.45 5.21
N ALA A 62 2.82 -9.79 5.58
CA ALA A 62 1.92 -10.29 6.61
C ALA A 62 0.55 -9.59 6.57
N THR A 63 -0.43 -10.24 7.19
CA THR A 63 -1.75 -9.67 7.45
C THR A 63 -2.09 -9.86 8.92
N GLU A 64 -2.20 -8.76 9.66
CA GLU A 64 -2.45 -8.78 11.09
C GLU A 64 -3.88 -8.34 11.41
N ALA A 65 -4.62 -9.12 12.19
CA ALA A 65 -5.94 -8.71 12.65
C ALA A 65 -5.82 -7.62 13.72
N MET A 66 -6.62 -6.55 13.61
CA MET A 66 -6.69 -5.56 14.67
C MET A 66 -7.45 -6.13 15.88
N ARG A 67 -7.03 -5.71 17.07
CA ARG A 67 -7.71 -6.07 18.32
C ARG A 67 -9.21 -5.73 18.25
N ALA A 68 -10.03 -6.60 18.85
CA ALA A 68 -11.48 -6.50 18.77
C ALA A 68 -12.00 -5.15 19.27
N GLU A 69 -11.38 -4.61 20.33
CA GLU A 69 -11.75 -3.35 20.99
C GLU A 69 -11.44 -2.11 20.14
N VAL A 70 -10.52 -2.23 19.18
CA VAL A 70 -10.09 -1.12 18.31
C VAL A 70 -10.80 -1.17 16.96
N GLY A 71 -11.02 -2.38 16.43
CA GLY A 71 -11.66 -2.56 15.14
C GLY A 71 -11.65 -4.01 14.72
N GLY A 72 -12.38 -4.88 15.42
CA GLY A 72 -12.37 -6.33 15.23
C GLY A 72 -12.76 -6.88 13.84
N ARG A 73 -13.04 -6.03 12.85
CA ARG A 73 -13.24 -6.40 11.44
C ARG A 73 -12.15 -5.84 10.52
N MET A 74 -11.21 -5.10 11.08
CA MET A 74 -10.12 -4.45 10.38
C MET A 74 -8.86 -5.30 10.49
N ARG A 75 -8.04 -5.23 9.46
CA ARG A 75 -6.74 -5.87 9.38
C ARG A 75 -5.71 -4.88 8.89
N VAL A 76 -4.46 -5.09 9.27
CA VAL A 76 -3.31 -4.34 8.77
C VAL A 76 -2.59 -5.24 7.79
N LEU A 77 -2.61 -4.85 6.52
CA LEU A 77 -1.77 -5.46 5.50
C LEU A 77 -0.39 -4.84 5.60
N LEU A 78 0.62 -5.67 5.85
CA LEU A 78 2.02 -5.28 5.91
C LEU A 78 2.67 -5.63 4.58
N LEU A 79 3.27 -4.62 3.94
CA LEU A 79 4.07 -4.80 2.75
C LEU A 79 5.46 -4.23 2.98
N ARG A 80 6.46 -4.84 2.37
CA ARG A 80 7.85 -4.40 2.38
C ARG A 80 8.18 -3.79 1.03
N LYS A 81 8.83 -2.62 1.01
CA LYS A 81 9.33 -2.04 -0.24
C LYS A 81 10.72 -2.61 -0.57
N THR A 82 10.81 -3.34 -1.67
CA THR A 82 11.98 -4.15 -2.05
C THR A 82 12.98 -3.39 -2.93
N GLY A 83 12.58 -2.28 -3.55
CA GLY A 83 13.44 -1.46 -4.41
C GLY A 83 12.99 0.01 -4.49
N PRO A 84 13.73 0.87 -5.21
CA PRO A 84 13.33 2.27 -5.43
C PRO A 84 12.01 2.35 -6.19
N THR A 85 11.23 3.41 -5.97
CA THR A 85 10.00 3.60 -6.74
C THR A 85 10.36 3.98 -8.19
N PRO A 86 9.75 3.33 -9.21
CA PRO A 86 9.99 3.71 -10.60
C PRO A 86 9.62 5.18 -10.88
N PRO A 87 10.36 5.92 -11.73
CA PRO A 87 10.15 7.36 -11.96
C PRO A 87 8.76 7.76 -12.44
N ARG A 88 8.03 6.83 -13.07
CA ARG A 88 6.66 7.06 -13.57
C ARG A 88 5.60 7.18 -12.46
N TYR A 89 5.96 6.83 -11.22
CA TYR A 89 5.06 6.84 -10.07
C TYR A 89 5.49 7.88 -9.01
N PRO A 90 4.53 8.51 -8.32
CA PRO A 90 3.09 8.38 -8.55
C PRO A 90 2.68 9.06 -9.85
N ARG A 91 1.65 8.53 -10.52
CA ARG A 91 1.05 9.18 -11.68
C ARG A 91 0.35 10.47 -11.24
N ARG A 92 0.01 11.31 -12.22
CA ARG A 92 -0.65 12.62 -11.99
C ARG A 92 -1.87 12.48 -11.06
N PRO A 93 -2.14 13.48 -10.20
CA PRO A 93 -3.29 13.46 -9.29
C PRO A 93 -4.59 13.04 -9.97
N GLY A 94 -5.35 12.16 -9.31
CA GLY A 94 -6.60 11.61 -9.82
C GLY A 94 -6.45 10.42 -10.78
N ILE A 95 -5.30 10.23 -11.45
CA ILE A 95 -5.06 9.07 -12.31
C ILE A 95 -5.10 7.75 -11.52
N PRO A 96 -4.45 7.62 -10.34
CA PRO A 96 -4.46 6.37 -9.59
C PRO A 96 -5.88 5.90 -9.23
N ARG A 97 -6.77 6.84 -8.89
CA ARG A 97 -8.19 6.53 -8.61
C ARG A 97 -9.00 6.21 -9.86
N LYS A 98 -8.80 6.94 -10.97
CA LYS A 98 -9.56 6.73 -12.22
C LYS A 98 -9.14 5.47 -12.96
N ARG A 99 -7.85 5.13 -12.89
CA ARG A 99 -7.22 4.01 -13.59
C ARG A 99 -6.22 3.34 -12.64
N PRO A 100 -6.69 2.54 -11.67
CA PRO A 100 -5.81 1.78 -10.79
C PRO A 100 -4.81 0.94 -11.58
N ILE A 101 -3.65 0.66 -10.99
CA ILE A 101 -2.72 -0.32 -11.56
C ILE A 101 -3.37 -1.70 -11.40
N ALA A 102 -3.50 -2.44 -12.49
CA ALA A 102 -4.12 -3.75 -12.60
C ALA A 102 -3.36 -4.56 -13.66
#